data_AF-A0A837G566-F1
#
_entry.id   AF-A0A837G566-F1
#
_cell.length_a   1.000
_cell.length_b   1.000
_cell.length_c   1.000
_cell.angle_alpha   90.00
_cell.angle_beta   90.00
_cell.angle_gamma   90.00
#
_symmetry.space_group_name_H-M   'P 1'
#
loop_
_entity.id
_entity.type
_entity.pdbx_description
1 polymer ?
#
loop_
_entity_poly.entity_id
_entity_poly.type
_entity_poly.pdbx_seq_one_letter_code
_entity_poly.pdbx_strand_id
1 'polypeptide(L)'
;MPDTLVLIFIIGIFAAILTYFVPAGSFESQEVAYIADGVEKTRSVIDPGSFSYERDEQGELVYNSVGFFASGGGIGLMNFPFEGLVSGSKWGSAIGVIMFMLLIGGSFGVVIRTGTIDNGILYLIDKTKGSEILFIPVLFLLFSLGGAVFGMGEEAVAFAIIIAPLMVRLGYDSITTVMVTYVATQIGFATSWMNPFSVAIAQGIAGVPVLSGMTMRMVMWAGFTLLAIGFTMAYASRIKANPSKSITYNTDAYFRKQDSSDQPAVKWTFGDTLVLLTVVGTTAWVVWGVVAHAWYIPEIASQFFTMGFIVAILGTIFRLNGMTLNEASAAFKDGASIMLAPALLVGCAKGVLLLLGGGSTDEASVLNSILNSAGSLISGLPDVMAAWLMYVFQSIFNFFVTSGSGQAALTMPLLAPLADIAGVTRQVAVLAFQLGDGFTNIIVPTSASLMATLGVCRIDWGVWVKFCGRFMLILFGLSSVVVVAAHMAGFA
;
A
#
# COMPACT_ATOMS: atom_id res chain seq x y z
N MET A 1 -18.66 -12.25 -6.70
CA MET A 1 -18.10 -11.06 -7.40
C MET A 1 -17.02 -11.56 -8.34
N PRO A 2 -16.67 -10.82 -9.40
CA PRO A 2 -15.59 -11.22 -10.31
C PRO A 2 -14.27 -11.36 -9.56
N ASP A 3 -13.41 -12.25 -10.04
CA ASP A 3 -12.03 -12.39 -9.56
C ASP A 3 -11.24 -11.10 -9.76
N THR A 4 -10.24 -10.86 -8.92
CA THR A 4 -9.42 -9.65 -8.98
C THR A 4 -8.64 -9.48 -10.27
N LEU A 5 -8.16 -10.56 -10.89
CA LEU A 5 -7.52 -10.49 -12.20
C LEU A 5 -8.52 -10.10 -13.28
N VAL A 6 -9.76 -10.58 -13.18
CA VAL A 6 -10.85 -10.19 -14.10
C VAL A 6 -11.14 -8.69 -13.95
N LEU A 7 -11.16 -8.18 -12.72
CA LEU A 7 -11.35 -6.75 -12.48
C LEU A 7 -10.22 -5.90 -13.05
N ILE A 8 -8.96 -6.26 -12.82
CA ILE A 8 -7.82 -5.53 -13.40
C ILE A 8 -7.87 -5.59 -14.93
N PHE A 9 -8.30 -6.70 -15.52
CA PHE A 9 -8.46 -6.79 -16.97
C PHE A 9 -9.57 -5.88 -17.50
N ILE A 10 -10.71 -5.79 -16.81
CA ILE A 10 -11.79 -4.83 -17.13
C ILE A 10 -11.25 -3.38 -17.05
N ILE A 11 -10.43 -3.08 -16.03
CA ILE A 11 -9.78 -1.77 -15.90
C ILE A 11 -8.82 -1.53 -17.07
N GLY A 12 -8.04 -2.54 -17.49
CA GLY A 12 -7.17 -2.44 -18.66
C GLY A 12 -7.95 -2.17 -19.96
N ILE A 13 -9.10 -2.80 -20.15
CA ILE A 13 -10.00 -2.51 -21.29
C ILE A 13 -10.46 -1.05 -21.23
N PHE A 14 -10.90 -0.59 -20.06
CA PHE A 14 -11.34 0.79 -19.90
C PHE A 14 -10.21 1.79 -20.16
N ALA A 15 -9.00 1.52 -19.64
CA ALA A 15 -7.81 2.34 -19.88
C ALA A 15 -7.45 2.42 -21.37
N ALA A 16 -7.48 1.29 -22.08
CA ALA A 16 -7.26 1.26 -23.52
C ALA A 16 -8.33 2.07 -24.27
N ILE A 17 -9.61 1.96 -23.90
CA ILE A 17 -10.69 2.75 -24.51
C ILE A 17 -10.46 4.25 -24.31
N LEU A 18 -10.01 4.68 -23.13
CA LEU A 18 -9.72 6.10 -22.87
C LEU A 18 -8.68 6.69 -23.84
N THR A 19 -7.71 5.89 -24.27
CA THR A 19 -6.69 6.31 -25.26
C THR A 19 -7.25 6.62 -26.65
N TYR A 20 -8.52 6.32 -26.91
CA TYR A 20 -9.18 6.72 -28.18
C TYR A 20 -9.95 8.04 -28.06
N PHE A 21 -10.23 8.50 -26.84
CA PHE A 21 -11.08 9.66 -26.60
C PHE A 21 -10.34 10.84 -26.00
N VAL A 22 -9.22 10.60 -25.34
CA VAL A 22 -8.43 11.64 -24.67
C VAL A 22 -7.12 11.83 -25.44
N PRO A 23 -6.86 13.02 -25.99
CA PRO A 23 -5.59 13.29 -26.67
C PRO A 23 -4.44 13.24 -25.67
N ALA A 24 -3.27 12.78 -26.12
CA ALA A 24 -2.07 12.72 -25.32
C ALA A 24 -1.46 14.12 -25.18
N GLY A 25 -1.04 14.45 -23.96
CA GLY A 25 -0.37 15.71 -23.65
C GLY A 25 0.84 15.49 -22.76
N SER A 26 1.76 16.43 -22.77
CA SER A 26 2.97 16.40 -21.96
C SER A 26 3.22 17.74 -21.29
N PHE A 27 4.08 17.71 -20.28
CA PHE A 27 4.62 18.88 -19.62
C PHE A 27 6.13 18.91 -19.80
N GLU A 28 6.69 20.11 -19.97
CA GLU A 28 8.13 20.30 -19.81
C GLU A 28 8.51 20.13 -18.34
N SER A 29 9.70 19.59 -18.11
CA SER A 29 10.24 19.42 -16.77
C SER A 29 11.20 20.55 -16.40
N GLN A 30 11.13 21.00 -15.16
CA GLN A 30 12.03 21.97 -14.54
C GLN A 30 12.66 21.39 -13.28
N GLU A 31 13.92 21.75 -13.00
CA GLU A 31 14.58 21.38 -11.75
C GLU A 31 14.14 22.34 -10.63
N VAL A 32 13.54 21.81 -9.58
CA VAL A 32 13.25 22.57 -8.36
C VAL A 32 14.19 22.12 -7.24
N ALA A 33 14.93 23.08 -6.70
CA ALA A 33 15.76 22.89 -5.51
C ALA A 33 14.89 22.99 -4.26
N TYR A 34 14.96 21.99 -3.38
CA TYR A 34 14.35 22.02 -2.06
C TYR A 34 15.36 21.61 -1.00
N ILE A 35 15.23 22.19 0.19
CA ILE A 35 16.10 21.90 1.33
C ILE A 35 15.48 20.75 2.12
N ALA A 36 16.18 19.63 2.18
CA ALA A 36 15.86 18.51 3.07
C ALA A 36 17.06 18.25 3.98
N ASP A 37 16.85 18.26 5.30
CA ASP A 37 17.90 18.07 6.31
C ASP A 37 19.09 19.04 6.21
N GLY A 38 18.84 20.28 5.74
CA GLY A 38 19.87 21.31 5.55
C GLY A 38 20.76 21.09 4.32
N VAL A 39 20.44 20.10 3.48
CA VAL A 39 21.11 19.82 2.21
C VAL A 39 20.17 20.21 1.05
N GLU A 40 20.71 20.96 0.10
CA GLU A 40 20.00 21.30 -1.14
C GLU A 40 19.91 20.06 -2.02
N LYS A 41 18.69 19.57 -2.23
CA LYS A 41 18.39 18.47 -3.17
C LYS A 41 17.60 19.06 -4.33
N THR A 42 17.96 18.68 -5.55
CA THR A 42 17.18 19.04 -6.73
C THR A 42 16.29 17.87 -7.14
N ARG A 43 15.15 18.18 -7.74
CA ARG A 43 14.27 17.20 -8.36
C ARG A 43 13.62 17.79 -9.60
N SER A 44 13.62 17.00 -10.66
CA SER A 44 12.83 17.28 -11.86
C SER A 44 11.34 17.20 -11.52
N VAL A 45 10.62 18.27 -11.80
CA VAL A 45 9.17 18.42 -11.58
C VAL A 45 8.54 19.10 -12.80
N ILE A 46 7.22 19.06 -12.96
CA ILE A 46 6.56 19.70 -14.12
C ILE A 46 6.56 21.22 -14.02
N ASP A 47 6.63 21.88 -15.18
CA ASP A 47 6.19 23.26 -15.36
C ASP A 47 4.68 23.28 -15.72
N PRO A 48 3.80 23.76 -14.81
CA PRO A 48 2.36 23.81 -15.06
C PRO A 48 1.93 24.62 -16.28
N GLY A 49 2.70 25.64 -16.65
CA GLY A 49 2.38 26.52 -17.78
C GLY A 49 2.77 25.93 -19.14
N SER A 50 3.54 24.85 -19.14
CA SER A 50 4.13 24.26 -20.35
C SER A 50 3.24 23.23 -21.05
N PHE A 51 2.04 22.94 -20.50
CA PHE A 51 1.20 21.86 -21.03
C PHE A 51 0.93 22.06 -22.53
N SER A 52 1.22 21.02 -23.31
CA SER A 52 0.90 20.99 -24.73
C SER A 52 0.35 19.62 -25.13
N TYR A 53 -0.60 19.63 -26.06
CA TYR A 53 -1.02 18.39 -26.71
C TYR A 53 -0.02 18.01 -27.78
N GLU A 54 0.30 16.71 -27.86
CA GLU A 54 1.06 16.22 -29.00
C GLU A 54 0.25 16.39 -30.28
N ARG A 55 0.94 16.84 -31.32
CA ARG A 55 0.39 17.00 -32.66
C ARG A 55 1.25 16.27 -33.67
N ASP A 56 0.62 15.64 -34.65
CA ASP A 56 1.32 14.98 -35.74
C ASP A 56 1.86 15.98 -36.78
N GLU A 57 2.51 15.47 -37.83
CA GLU A 57 3.06 16.29 -38.92
C GLU A 57 2.01 17.13 -39.66
N GLN A 58 0.73 16.80 -39.51
CA GLN A 58 -0.41 17.52 -40.11
C GLN A 58 -1.04 18.52 -39.13
N GLY A 59 -0.58 18.56 -37.88
CA GLY A 59 -1.08 19.43 -36.82
C GLY A 59 -2.31 18.88 -36.10
N GLU A 60 -2.72 17.65 -36.36
CA GLU A 60 -3.84 16.98 -35.71
C GLU A 60 -3.43 16.41 -34.34
N LEU A 61 -4.39 16.31 -33.42
CA LEU A 61 -4.12 15.81 -32.07
C LEU A 61 -3.74 14.33 -32.09
N VAL A 62 -2.65 13.99 -31.39
CA VAL A 62 -2.23 12.61 -31.18
C VAL A 62 -2.95 12.05 -29.96
N TYR A 63 -3.46 10.82 -30.06
CA TYR A 63 -4.22 10.16 -28.99
C TYR A 63 -3.46 9.02 -28.30
N ASN A 64 -2.26 8.64 -28.80
CA ASN A 64 -1.50 7.48 -28.33
C ASN A 64 -2.37 6.23 -28.16
N SER A 65 -3.23 5.99 -29.16
CA SER A 65 -4.24 4.93 -29.14
C SER A 65 -3.59 3.56 -29.01
N VAL A 66 -3.98 2.81 -28.00
CA VAL A 66 -3.45 1.48 -27.73
C VAL A 66 -4.17 0.45 -28.58
N GLY A 67 -3.41 -0.28 -29.41
CA GLY A 67 -3.91 -1.42 -30.18
C GLY A 67 -4.22 -2.66 -29.34
N PHE A 68 -4.85 -3.67 -29.96
CA PHE A 68 -5.12 -4.95 -29.28
C PHE A 68 -3.82 -5.69 -28.91
N PHE A 69 -2.82 -5.65 -29.79
CA PHE A 69 -1.44 -6.08 -29.55
C PHE A 69 -0.48 -4.97 -29.98
N ALA A 70 0.72 -4.96 -29.41
CA ALA A 70 1.82 -4.14 -29.88
C ALA A 70 3.11 -4.96 -30.02
N SER A 71 4.00 -4.51 -30.90
CA SER A 71 5.32 -5.14 -31.16
C SER A 71 6.44 -4.12 -31.00
N GLY A 72 7.68 -4.58 -30.86
CA GLY A 72 8.86 -3.70 -30.86
C GLY A 72 9.02 -2.85 -29.59
N GLY A 73 8.50 -3.32 -28.45
CA GLY A 73 8.54 -2.60 -27.17
C GLY A 73 7.35 -1.66 -26.92
N GLY A 74 6.40 -1.59 -27.86
CA GLY A 74 5.14 -0.87 -27.64
C GLY A 74 4.16 -1.62 -26.73
N ILE A 75 3.17 -0.89 -26.21
CA ILE A 75 2.13 -1.46 -25.34
C ILE A 75 0.79 -1.65 -26.05
N GLY A 76 0.15 -2.80 -25.77
CA GLY A 76 -1.15 -3.19 -26.30
C GLY A 76 -2.02 -3.84 -25.22
N LEU A 77 -3.34 -3.90 -25.45
CA LEU A 77 -4.30 -4.44 -24.49
C LEU A 77 -4.06 -5.92 -24.13
N MET A 78 -3.45 -6.72 -25.01
CA MET A 78 -3.15 -8.13 -24.70
C MET A 78 -1.74 -8.34 -24.13
N ASN A 79 -0.81 -7.40 -24.33
CA ASN A 79 0.56 -7.50 -23.79
C ASN A 79 0.78 -6.66 -22.52
N PHE A 80 -0.17 -5.80 -22.09
CA PHE A 80 -0.03 -5.03 -20.84
C PHE A 80 0.30 -5.87 -19.61
N PRO A 81 -0.21 -7.11 -19.41
CA PRO A 81 0.14 -7.89 -18.24
C PRO A 81 1.64 -8.21 -18.23
N PHE A 82 2.18 -8.59 -19.37
CA PHE A 82 3.60 -8.91 -19.51
C PHE A 82 4.47 -7.66 -19.32
N GLU A 83 4.17 -6.58 -20.04
CA GLU A 83 4.91 -5.31 -19.91
C GLU A 83 4.91 -4.81 -18.47
N GLY A 84 3.75 -4.87 -17.81
CA GLY A 84 3.61 -4.53 -16.42
C GLY A 84 4.47 -5.39 -15.49
N LEU A 85 4.43 -6.73 -15.64
CA LEU A 85 5.19 -7.67 -14.82
C LEU A 85 6.71 -7.47 -14.90
N VAL A 86 7.23 -7.12 -16.09
CA VAL A 86 8.67 -6.94 -16.32
C VAL A 86 9.13 -5.50 -16.10
N SER A 87 8.20 -4.56 -15.90
CA SER A 87 8.54 -3.14 -15.77
C SER A 87 9.19 -2.79 -14.42
N GLY A 88 10.10 -1.83 -14.48
CA GLY A 88 10.77 -1.29 -13.31
C GLY A 88 12.19 -1.79 -13.12
N SER A 89 12.66 -1.68 -11.88
CA SER A 89 13.96 -2.20 -11.47
C SER A 89 13.89 -2.82 -10.09
N LYS A 90 15.01 -3.35 -9.60
CA LYS A 90 15.10 -3.82 -8.21
C LYS A 90 14.77 -2.73 -7.17
N TRP A 91 14.97 -1.45 -7.51
CA TRP A 91 14.80 -0.32 -6.60
C TRP A 91 13.35 0.17 -6.48
N GLY A 92 12.45 -0.26 -7.36
CA GLY A 92 11.04 0.17 -7.34
C GLY A 92 10.32 -0.11 -8.66
N SER A 93 8.97 0.00 -8.63
CA SER A 93 7.99 -0.46 -9.65
C SER A 93 7.69 -1.98 -9.55
N ALA A 94 6.99 -2.55 -10.52
CA ALA A 94 6.38 -3.87 -10.43
C ALA A 94 7.38 -5.01 -10.15
N ILE A 95 8.44 -5.15 -10.94
CA ILE A 95 9.35 -6.31 -10.81
C ILE A 95 10.04 -6.37 -9.44
N GLY A 96 10.49 -5.22 -8.91
CA GLY A 96 11.12 -5.15 -7.59
C GLY A 96 10.15 -5.57 -6.47
N VAL A 97 8.91 -5.08 -6.51
CA VAL A 97 7.86 -5.42 -5.55
C VAL A 97 7.45 -6.89 -5.66
N ILE A 98 7.32 -7.42 -6.88
CA ILE A 98 7.00 -8.85 -7.12
C ILE A 98 8.08 -9.75 -6.51
N MET A 99 9.35 -9.47 -6.79
CA MET A 99 10.46 -10.28 -6.27
C MET A 99 10.56 -10.18 -4.75
N PHE A 100 10.31 -9.00 -4.18
CA PHE A 100 10.22 -8.79 -2.74
C PHE A 100 9.11 -9.64 -2.10
N MET A 101 7.90 -9.62 -2.67
CA MET A 101 6.78 -10.44 -2.19
C MET A 101 7.11 -11.93 -2.22
N LEU A 102 7.66 -12.44 -3.33
CA LEU A 102 8.02 -13.85 -3.45
C LEU A 102 9.09 -14.28 -2.43
N LEU A 103 10.11 -13.45 -2.21
CA LEU A 103 11.16 -13.73 -1.22
C LEU A 103 10.61 -13.73 0.21
N ILE A 104 9.78 -12.75 0.57
CA ILE A 104 9.15 -12.69 1.89
C ILE A 104 8.20 -13.87 2.10
N GLY A 105 7.31 -14.12 1.15
CA GLY A 105 6.39 -15.25 1.21
C GLY A 105 7.14 -16.57 1.39
N GLY A 106 8.21 -16.78 0.64
CA GLY A 106 9.04 -17.96 0.78
C GLY A 106 9.72 -18.06 2.14
N SER A 107 10.35 -16.99 2.63
CA SER A 107 10.98 -16.97 3.94
C SER A 107 10.01 -17.25 5.08
N PHE A 108 8.82 -16.65 5.05
CA PHE A 108 7.79 -16.93 6.05
C PHE A 108 7.18 -18.32 5.89
N GLY A 109 7.12 -18.88 4.68
CA GLY A 109 6.77 -20.28 4.46
C GLY A 109 7.70 -21.22 5.24
N VAL A 110 9.01 -20.96 5.22
CA VAL A 110 10.00 -21.71 6.02
C VAL A 110 9.72 -21.54 7.52
N VAL A 111 9.47 -20.31 7.99
CA VAL A 111 9.14 -20.03 9.41
C VAL A 111 7.90 -20.81 9.85
N ILE A 112 6.82 -20.76 9.06
CA ILE A 112 5.57 -21.48 9.36
C ILE A 112 5.80 -22.99 9.41
N ARG A 113 6.59 -23.55 8.47
CA ARG A 113 6.88 -24.99 8.43
C ARG A 113 7.53 -25.52 9.72
N THR A 114 8.25 -24.67 10.46
CA THR A 114 8.84 -25.06 11.75
C THR A 114 7.81 -25.38 12.83
N GLY A 115 6.58 -24.87 12.72
CA GLY A 115 5.56 -24.96 13.78
C GLY A 115 5.79 -24.03 14.98
N THR A 116 6.91 -23.28 15.00
CA THR A 116 7.28 -22.37 16.09
C THR A 116 6.21 -21.30 16.33
N ILE A 117 5.67 -20.73 15.25
CA ILE A 117 4.64 -19.70 15.32
C ILE A 117 3.36 -20.26 15.94
N ASP A 118 2.96 -21.47 15.56
CA ASP A 118 1.77 -22.13 16.12
C ASP A 118 1.92 -22.39 17.63
N ASN A 119 3.06 -22.94 18.03
CA ASN A 119 3.39 -23.17 19.43
C ASN A 119 3.45 -21.86 20.23
N GLY A 120 4.01 -20.80 19.62
CA GLY A 120 4.14 -19.49 20.25
C GLY A 120 2.78 -18.82 20.45
N ILE A 121 1.89 -18.96 19.48
CA ILE A 121 0.49 -18.51 19.58
C ILE A 121 -0.22 -19.24 20.72
N LEU A 122 -0.14 -20.57 20.80
CA LEU A 122 -0.76 -21.34 21.89
C LEU A 122 -0.23 -20.91 23.27
N TYR A 123 1.08 -20.71 23.38
CA TYR A 123 1.71 -20.20 24.60
C TYR A 123 1.23 -18.78 24.96
N LEU A 124 1.14 -17.88 23.98
CA LEU A 124 0.64 -16.53 24.18
C LEU A 124 -0.83 -16.54 24.59
N ILE A 125 -1.68 -17.33 23.93
CA ILE A 125 -3.10 -17.47 24.27
C ILE A 125 -3.25 -17.94 25.72
N ASP A 126 -2.52 -18.97 26.13
CA ASP A 126 -2.57 -19.46 27.53
C ASP A 126 -2.11 -18.42 28.55
N LYS A 127 -1.11 -17.60 28.20
CA LYS A 127 -0.56 -16.55 29.08
C LYS A 127 -1.34 -15.24 29.06
N THR A 128 -2.13 -14.99 28.02
CA THR A 128 -2.89 -13.74 27.81
C THR A 128 -4.40 -13.91 27.97
N LYS A 129 -4.88 -15.06 28.47
CA LYS A 129 -6.29 -15.31 28.82
C LYS A 129 -6.88 -14.10 29.57
N GLY A 130 -7.84 -13.43 28.92
CA GLY A 130 -8.53 -12.25 29.47
C GLY A 130 -8.03 -10.87 28.98
N SER A 131 -6.89 -10.77 28.29
CA SER A 131 -6.33 -9.52 27.74
C SER A 131 -6.41 -9.44 26.20
N GLU A 132 -7.04 -10.41 25.56
CA GLU A 132 -7.16 -10.55 24.10
C GLU A 132 -7.85 -9.35 23.42
N ILE A 133 -8.58 -8.54 24.19
CA ILE A 133 -9.21 -7.30 23.72
C ILE A 133 -8.18 -6.17 23.49
N LEU A 134 -7.03 -6.22 24.15
CA LEU A 134 -5.94 -5.25 23.97
C LEU A 134 -5.07 -5.51 22.73
N PHE A 135 -5.18 -6.70 22.11
CA PHE A 135 -4.41 -7.03 20.91
C PHE A 135 -4.73 -6.07 19.77
N ILE A 136 -6.02 -5.77 19.55
CA ILE A 136 -6.44 -4.90 18.46
C ILE A 136 -5.90 -3.47 18.66
N PRO A 137 -6.15 -2.77 19.79
CA PRO A 137 -5.63 -1.42 19.97
C PRO A 137 -4.10 -1.33 19.91
N VAL A 138 -3.39 -2.29 20.50
CA VAL A 138 -1.92 -2.28 20.53
C VAL A 138 -1.35 -2.49 19.14
N LEU A 139 -1.80 -3.53 18.41
CA LEU A 139 -1.30 -3.79 17.06
C LEU A 139 -1.67 -2.64 16.12
N PHE A 140 -2.91 -2.18 16.16
CA PHE A 140 -3.36 -1.08 15.31
C PHE A 140 -2.54 0.18 15.56
N LEU A 141 -2.26 0.53 16.81
CA LEU A 141 -1.43 1.70 17.14
C LEU A 141 0.01 1.54 16.65
N LEU A 142 0.60 0.35 16.80
CA LEU A 142 1.96 0.08 16.32
C LEU A 142 2.06 0.16 14.79
N PHE A 143 1.14 -0.47 14.06
CA PHE A 143 1.11 -0.41 12.59
C PHE A 143 0.76 0.98 12.08
N SER A 144 -0.18 1.68 12.73
CA SER A 144 -0.48 3.08 12.41
C SER A 144 0.72 4.00 12.64
N LEU A 145 1.47 3.80 13.73
CA LEU A 145 2.71 4.54 13.95
C LEU A 145 3.76 4.21 12.87
N GLY A 146 3.89 2.93 12.49
CA GLY A 146 4.78 2.50 11.42
C GLY A 146 4.45 3.14 10.07
N GLY A 147 3.17 3.25 9.72
CA GLY A 147 2.71 3.96 8.54
C GLY A 147 2.98 5.46 8.60
N ALA A 148 2.76 6.09 9.76
CA ALA A 148 2.94 7.53 9.93
C ALA A 148 4.42 7.96 9.92
N VAL A 149 5.30 7.15 10.49
CA VAL A 149 6.73 7.50 10.63
C VAL A 149 7.55 6.99 9.46
N PHE A 150 7.32 5.74 9.04
CA PHE A 150 8.17 5.06 8.05
C PHE A 150 7.51 4.87 6.68
N GLY A 151 6.18 5.02 6.58
CA GLY A 151 5.46 4.67 5.36
C GLY A 151 5.39 3.17 5.10
N MET A 152 5.35 2.37 6.17
CA MET A 152 5.39 0.90 6.18
C MET A 152 4.16 0.22 5.53
N GLY A 153 4.00 0.31 4.21
CA GLY A 153 2.85 -0.28 3.49
C GLY A 153 3.07 -1.75 3.15
N GLU A 154 4.21 -2.04 2.55
CA GLU A 154 4.60 -3.33 1.96
C GLU A 154 4.91 -4.38 3.04
N GLU A 155 5.51 -3.96 4.16
CA GLU A 155 5.88 -4.88 5.24
C GLU A 155 4.66 -5.43 5.97
N ALA A 156 3.51 -4.73 5.93
CA ALA A 156 2.25 -5.20 6.53
C ALA A 156 1.84 -6.59 6.01
N VAL A 157 2.21 -6.93 4.77
CA VAL A 157 1.98 -8.26 4.17
C VAL A 157 2.68 -9.34 4.99
N ALA A 158 3.96 -9.13 5.32
CA ALA A 158 4.76 -10.08 6.10
C ALA A 158 4.13 -10.33 7.48
N PHE A 159 3.70 -9.26 8.14
CA PHE A 159 3.05 -9.37 9.45
C PHE A 159 1.67 -10.02 9.36
N ALA A 160 0.90 -9.76 8.29
CA ALA A 160 -0.39 -10.39 8.08
C ALA A 160 -0.29 -11.92 7.97
N ILE A 161 0.81 -12.45 7.42
CA ILE A 161 1.06 -13.91 7.34
C ILE A 161 1.07 -14.53 8.75
N ILE A 162 1.67 -13.84 9.72
CA ILE A 162 1.80 -14.32 11.10
C ILE A 162 0.52 -14.05 11.89
N ILE A 163 -0.07 -12.86 11.72
CA ILE A 163 -1.19 -12.38 12.54
C ILE A 163 -2.51 -13.06 12.13
N ALA A 164 -2.69 -13.43 10.86
CA ALA A 164 -3.92 -14.08 10.38
C ALA A 164 -4.29 -15.35 11.15
N PRO A 165 -3.42 -16.38 11.26
CA PRO A 165 -3.75 -17.58 12.02
C PRO A 165 -3.95 -17.29 13.52
N LEU A 166 -3.19 -16.34 14.09
CA LEU A 166 -3.36 -15.91 15.49
C LEU A 166 -4.74 -15.29 15.73
N MET A 167 -5.17 -14.36 14.89
CA MET A 167 -6.45 -13.68 15.04
C MET A 167 -7.63 -14.64 14.91
N VAL A 168 -7.57 -15.55 13.94
CA VAL A 168 -8.59 -16.59 13.76
C VAL A 168 -8.64 -17.51 14.97
N ARG A 169 -7.49 -17.90 15.55
CA ARG A 169 -7.43 -18.68 16.80
C ARG A 169 -7.98 -17.95 18.02
N LEU A 170 -7.81 -16.64 18.08
CA LEU A 170 -8.38 -15.79 19.14
C LEU A 170 -9.92 -15.58 19.00
N GLY A 171 -10.54 -16.18 17.98
CA GLY A 171 -11.96 -16.08 17.70
C GLY A 171 -12.36 -14.84 16.90
N TYR A 172 -11.39 -14.08 16.39
CA TYR A 172 -11.62 -13.05 15.39
C TYR A 172 -11.60 -13.66 13.98
N ASP A 173 -11.40 -12.83 12.96
CA ASP A 173 -11.40 -13.25 11.56
C ASP A 173 -10.27 -12.60 10.76
N SER A 174 -10.10 -13.05 9.51
CA SER A 174 -9.10 -12.49 8.61
C SER A 174 -9.34 -11.01 8.28
N ILE A 175 -10.58 -10.54 8.31
CA ILE A 175 -10.89 -9.10 8.16
C ILE A 175 -10.26 -8.29 9.29
N THR A 176 -10.39 -8.75 10.53
CA THR A 176 -9.77 -8.09 11.69
C THR A 176 -8.26 -8.04 11.54
N THR A 177 -7.63 -9.09 11.00
CA THR A 177 -6.19 -9.09 10.68
C THR A 177 -5.83 -7.97 9.72
N VAL A 178 -6.50 -7.88 8.57
CA VAL A 178 -6.24 -6.83 7.57
C VAL A 178 -6.46 -5.44 8.16
N MET A 179 -7.46 -5.28 9.05
CA MET A 179 -7.71 -4.03 9.74
C MET A 179 -6.54 -3.62 10.65
N VAL A 180 -6.03 -4.53 11.49
CA VAL A 180 -4.95 -4.19 12.45
C VAL A 180 -3.56 -4.14 11.81
N THR A 181 -3.37 -4.72 10.63
CA THR A 181 -2.10 -4.67 9.89
C THR A 181 -2.17 -3.60 8.80
N TYR A 182 -2.67 -3.94 7.61
CA TYR A 182 -2.59 -3.08 6.43
C TYR A 182 -3.41 -1.80 6.57
N VAL A 183 -4.66 -1.88 7.02
CA VAL A 183 -5.47 -0.65 7.18
C VAL A 183 -4.85 0.26 8.23
N ALA A 184 -4.36 -0.29 9.34
CA ALA A 184 -3.65 0.49 10.34
C ALA A 184 -2.46 1.24 9.73
N THR A 185 -1.61 0.59 8.93
CA THR A 185 -0.50 1.28 8.26
C THR A 185 -1.00 2.36 7.29
N GLN A 186 -2.08 2.13 6.56
CA GLN A 186 -2.66 3.14 5.66
C GLN A 186 -3.28 4.33 6.40
N ILE A 187 -3.93 4.12 7.56
CA ILE A 187 -4.39 5.22 8.41
C ILE A 187 -3.21 6.08 8.85
N GLY A 188 -2.13 5.43 9.31
CA GLY A 188 -0.87 6.06 9.66
C GLY A 188 -0.28 6.88 8.51
N PHE A 189 -0.16 6.24 7.35
CA PHE A 189 0.38 6.82 6.13
C PHE A 189 -0.42 8.07 5.69
N ALA A 190 -1.74 7.95 5.61
CA ALA A 190 -2.64 9.03 5.17
C ALA A 190 -2.61 10.25 6.09
N THR A 191 -2.36 10.05 7.38
CA THR A 191 -2.36 11.09 8.41
C THR A 191 -0.98 11.44 8.93
N SER A 192 0.06 11.00 8.21
CA SER A 192 1.45 11.16 8.59
C SER A 192 1.87 12.63 8.78
N TRP A 193 2.79 12.86 9.72
CA TRP A 193 3.51 14.12 9.90
C TRP A 193 4.98 14.09 9.47
N MET A 194 5.53 12.91 9.12
CA MET A 194 6.96 12.79 8.83
C MET A 194 7.35 11.70 7.81
N ASN A 195 6.39 11.02 7.19
CA ASN A 195 6.67 9.93 6.26
C ASN A 195 7.54 10.43 5.09
N PRO A 196 8.77 9.89 4.93
CA PRO A 196 9.74 10.38 3.97
C PRO A 196 9.38 10.05 2.51
N PHE A 197 8.44 9.14 2.30
CA PHE A 197 8.04 8.63 0.97
C PHE A 197 6.72 9.24 0.46
N SER A 198 6.02 10.05 1.25
CA SER A 198 4.77 10.68 0.84
C SER A 198 4.74 12.15 1.23
N VAL A 199 4.27 12.48 2.45
CA VAL A 199 4.08 13.87 2.87
C VAL A 199 5.35 14.72 2.75
N ALA A 200 6.53 14.18 3.09
CA ALA A 200 7.79 14.93 2.97
C ALA A 200 8.15 15.26 1.51
N ILE A 201 7.89 14.33 0.59
CA ILE A 201 8.09 14.54 -0.85
C ILE A 201 7.12 15.59 -1.37
N ALA A 202 5.84 15.46 -1.03
CA ALA A 202 4.82 16.41 -1.46
C ALA A 202 5.09 17.82 -0.93
N GLN A 203 5.54 17.96 0.32
CA GLN A 203 5.95 19.23 0.90
C GLN A 203 7.14 19.86 0.16
N GLY A 204 8.18 19.05 -0.10
CA GLY A 204 9.36 19.50 -0.85
C GLY A 204 9.00 20.01 -2.25
N ILE A 205 8.16 19.26 -2.98
CA ILE A 205 7.69 19.66 -4.32
C ILE A 205 6.82 20.92 -4.26
N ALA A 206 5.93 21.01 -3.28
CA ALA A 206 5.07 22.18 -3.09
C ALA A 206 5.86 23.42 -2.61
N GLY A 207 7.15 23.30 -2.28
CA GLY A 207 7.96 24.40 -1.77
C GLY A 207 7.54 24.88 -0.37
N VAL A 208 6.85 24.03 0.40
CA VAL A 208 6.57 24.30 1.82
C VAL A 208 7.63 23.61 2.67
N PRO A 209 8.00 24.16 3.85
CA PRO A 209 9.04 23.54 4.68
C PRO A 209 8.70 22.09 5.01
N VAL A 210 9.63 21.16 4.80
CA VAL A 210 9.39 19.74 5.14
C VAL A 210 9.16 19.63 6.66
N LEU A 211 8.23 18.77 7.07
CA LEU A 211 7.76 18.61 8.46
C LEU A 211 6.97 19.80 9.05
N SER A 212 6.67 20.83 8.24
CA SER A 212 5.72 21.87 8.67
C SER A 212 4.33 21.28 8.91
N GLY A 213 3.52 21.93 9.76
CA GLY A 213 2.17 21.46 10.12
C GLY A 213 2.12 20.16 10.92
N MET A 214 3.27 19.70 11.44
CA MET A 214 3.41 18.49 12.25
C MET A 214 2.37 18.36 13.37
N THR A 215 2.14 19.43 14.14
CA THR A 215 1.22 19.40 15.28
C THR A 215 -0.21 19.08 14.85
N MET A 216 -0.69 19.71 13.78
CA MET A 216 -2.02 19.45 13.22
C MET A 216 -2.11 18.00 12.72
N ARG A 217 -1.07 17.53 12.01
CA ARG A 217 -1.00 16.16 11.47
C ARG A 217 -0.95 15.09 12.57
N MET A 218 -0.23 15.33 13.68
CA MET A 218 -0.23 14.43 14.84
C MET A 218 -1.61 14.34 15.51
N VAL A 219 -2.31 15.47 15.66
CA VAL A 219 -3.68 15.49 16.20
C VAL A 219 -4.64 14.74 15.26
N MET A 220 -4.51 14.97 13.95
CA MET A 220 -5.27 14.26 12.92
C MET A 220 -4.99 12.75 12.99
N TRP A 221 -3.73 12.33 13.02
CA TRP A 221 -3.32 10.94 13.16
C TRP A 221 -3.91 10.26 14.39
N ALA A 222 -3.84 10.92 15.55
CA ALA A 222 -4.43 10.41 16.78
C ALA A 222 -5.95 10.23 16.62
N GLY A 223 -6.65 11.22 16.05
CA GLY A 223 -8.09 11.17 15.81
C GLY A 223 -8.51 10.03 14.88
N PHE A 224 -7.89 9.92 13.71
CA PHE A 224 -8.19 8.86 12.74
C PHE A 224 -7.78 7.47 13.25
N THR A 225 -6.65 7.35 13.96
CA THR A 225 -6.23 6.09 14.58
C THR A 225 -7.22 5.63 15.64
N LEU A 226 -7.65 6.52 16.53
CA LEU A 226 -8.66 6.20 17.56
C LEU A 226 -10.01 5.80 16.94
N LEU A 227 -10.44 6.51 15.89
CA LEU A 227 -11.65 6.17 15.14
C LEU A 227 -11.54 4.77 14.52
N ALA A 228 -10.42 4.46 13.88
CA ALA A 228 -10.19 3.19 13.22
C ALA A 228 -10.07 2.03 14.22
N ILE A 229 -9.43 2.26 15.38
CA ILE A 229 -9.42 1.32 16.51
C ILE A 229 -10.85 1.06 16.99
N GLY A 230 -11.63 2.11 17.25
CA GLY A 230 -13.01 2.00 17.70
C GLY A 230 -13.89 1.21 16.73
N PHE A 231 -13.78 1.51 15.43
CA PHE A 231 -14.47 0.78 14.37
C PHE A 231 -14.07 -0.70 14.34
N THR A 232 -12.77 -0.99 14.37
CA THR A 232 -12.24 -2.36 14.33
C THR A 232 -12.66 -3.16 15.56
N MET A 233 -12.61 -2.56 16.76
CA MET A 233 -13.04 -3.17 18.01
C MET A 233 -14.54 -3.48 18.02
N ALA A 234 -15.37 -2.56 17.52
CA ALA A 234 -16.82 -2.77 17.41
C ALA A 234 -17.16 -3.88 16.42
N TYR A 235 -16.38 -4.03 15.34
CA TYR A 235 -16.51 -5.14 14.41
C TYR A 235 -16.06 -6.46 15.04
N ALA A 236 -14.82 -6.50 15.54
CA ALA A 236 -14.17 -7.69 16.07
C ALA A 236 -14.90 -8.27 17.28
N SER A 237 -15.46 -7.44 18.16
CA SER A 237 -16.30 -7.90 19.29
C SER A 237 -17.57 -8.64 18.82
N ARG A 238 -18.20 -8.20 17.72
CA ARG A 238 -19.37 -8.88 17.15
C ARG A 238 -19.01 -10.21 16.52
N ILE A 239 -17.86 -10.28 15.84
CA ILE A 239 -17.35 -11.52 15.25
C ILE A 239 -16.95 -12.50 16.34
N LYS A 240 -16.25 -12.03 17.38
CA LYS A 240 -15.86 -12.88 18.51
C LYS A 240 -17.07 -13.46 19.25
N ALA A 241 -18.14 -12.68 19.40
CA ALA A 241 -19.38 -13.17 19.99
C ALA A 241 -20.11 -14.20 19.10
N ASN A 242 -19.98 -14.10 17.78
CA ASN A 242 -20.55 -15.06 16.85
C ASN A 242 -19.73 -15.13 15.54
N PRO A 243 -18.75 -16.07 15.46
CA PRO A 243 -17.84 -16.16 14.32
C PRO A 243 -18.55 -16.40 12.98
N SER A 244 -19.73 -17.04 12.97
CA SER A 244 -20.48 -17.32 11.74
C SER A 244 -21.06 -16.06 11.08
N LYS A 245 -21.01 -14.90 11.75
CA LYS A 245 -21.37 -13.60 11.17
C LYS A 245 -20.26 -13.01 10.30
N SER A 246 -19.04 -13.54 10.38
CA SER A 246 -17.94 -13.06 9.53
C SER A 246 -18.20 -13.41 8.07
N ILE A 247 -17.95 -12.45 7.18
CA ILE A 247 -18.06 -12.66 5.73
C ILE A 247 -16.94 -13.61 5.25
N THR A 248 -15.82 -13.68 5.98
CA THR A 248 -14.70 -14.59 5.72
C THR A 248 -14.82 -15.91 6.50
N TYR A 249 -15.95 -16.18 7.15
CA TYR A 249 -16.08 -17.40 7.96
C TYR A 249 -15.68 -18.66 7.19
N ASN A 250 -16.11 -18.82 5.95
CA ASN A 250 -15.79 -20.01 5.15
C ASN A 250 -14.31 -20.07 4.71
N THR A 251 -13.72 -18.95 4.30
CA THR A 251 -12.31 -18.90 3.87
C THR A 251 -11.35 -19.08 5.06
N ASP A 252 -11.73 -18.56 6.22
CA ASP A 252 -11.00 -18.71 7.49
C ASP A 252 -10.97 -20.16 7.98
N ALA A 253 -11.78 -21.06 7.40
CA ALA A 253 -11.67 -22.49 7.65
C ALA A 253 -10.29 -23.04 7.28
N TYR A 254 -9.55 -22.39 6.38
CA TYR A 254 -8.16 -22.73 6.08
C TYR A 254 -7.27 -22.62 7.33
N PHE A 255 -7.31 -21.47 8.01
CA PHE A 255 -6.54 -21.22 9.23
C PHE A 255 -7.04 -22.08 10.40
N ARG A 256 -8.35 -22.33 10.49
CA ARG A 256 -8.93 -23.22 11.51
C ARG A 256 -8.60 -24.70 11.27
N LYS A 257 -8.44 -25.16 10.03
CA LYS A 257 -8.05 -26.56 9.73
C LYS A 257 -6.57 -26.82 9.98
N GLN A 258 -5.73 -25.78 9.97
CA GLN A 258 -4.36 -25.88 10.48
C GLN A 258 -4.32 -26.09 12.01
N ASP A 259 -5.44 -25.92 12.73
CA ASP A 259 -5.59 -26.48 14.08
C ASP A 259 -5.71 -27.99 13.98
N SER A 260 -4.56 -28.65 14.09
CA SER A 260 -4.50 -30.04 14.49
C SER A 260 -4.79 -30.12 15.98
N SER A 261 -6.06 -29.98 16.38
CA SER A 261 -6.51 -30.26 17.76
C SER A 261 -6.25 -31.71 18.20
N ASP A 262 -5.91 -32.59 17.26
CA ASP A 262 -5.48 -33.97 17.49
C ASP A 262 -3.96 -34.20 17.41
N GLN A 263 -3.13 -33.17 17.17
CA GLN A 263 -1.67 -33.33 17.26
C GLN A 263 -1.22 -33.05 18.70
N PRO A 264 -0.43 -33.96 19.31
CA PRO A 264 0.06 -33.76 20.67
C PRO A 264 0.82 -32.45 20.74
N ALA A 265 0.53 -31.62 21.75
CA ALA A 265 1.19 -30.35 21.98
C ALA A 265 2.71 -30.54 21.87
N VAL A 266 3.31 -29.97 20.82
CA VAL A 266 4.75 -30.04 20.63
C VAL A 266 5.37 -29.26 21.77
N LYS A 267 6.12 -29.95 22.65
CA LYS A 267 6.79 -29.30 23.77
C LYS A 267 7.70 -28.21 23.20
N TRP A 268 7.52 -26.97 23.67
CA TRP A 268 8.39 -25.84 23.34
C TRP A 268 9.86 -26.23 23.53
N THR A 269 10.63 -26.20 22.46
CA THR A 269 12.05 -26.56 22.46
C THR A 269 12.93 -25.31 22.47
N PHE A 270 14.23 -25.50 22.73
CA PHE A 270 15.21 -24.45 22.55
C PHE A 270 15.28 -23.95 21.09
N GLY A 271 15.02 -24.83 20.11
CA GLY A 271 14.97 -24.46 18.70
C GLY A 271 13.82 -23.50 18.38
N ASP A 272 12.64 -23.69 18.97
CA ASP A 272 11.50 -22.75 18.86
C ASP A 272 11.91 -21.35 19.36
N THR A 273 12.60 -21.28 20.51
CA THR A 273 13.13 -20.02 21.04
C THR A 273 14.10 -19.34 20.06
N LEU A 274 15.03 -20.09 19.46
CA LEU A 274 15.99 -19.53 18.50
C LEU A 274 15.32 -19.04 17.22
N VAL A 275 14.31 -19.76 16.71
CA VAL A 275 13.52 -19.32 15.55
C VAL A 275 12.77 -18.03 15.89
N LEU A 276 12.12 -17.97 17.05
CA LEU A 276 11.41 -16.75 17.49
C LEU A 276 12.37 -15.57 17.66
N LEU A 277 13.53 -15.77 18.29
CA LEU A 277 14.56 -14.74 18.42
C LEU A 277 15.10 -14.29 17.06
N THR A 278 15.20 -15.20 16.09
CA THR A 278 15.59 -14.85 14.72
C THR A 278 14.55 -13.94 14.08
N VAL A 279 13.25 -14.26 14.19
CA VAL A 279 12.16 -13.43 13.66
C VAL A 279 12.12 -12.05 14.32
N VAL A 280 12.24 -11.99 15.65
CA VAL A 280 12.27 -10.72 16.41
C VAL A 280 13.51 -9.90 16.06
N GLY A 281 14.68 -10.55 16.00
CA GLY A 281 15.95 -9.93 15.64
C GLY A 281 15.93 -9.36 14.22
N THR A 282 15.40 -10.12 13.25
CA THR A 282 15.20 -9.62 11.88
C THR A 282 14.24 -8.45 11.85
N THR A 283 13.14 -8.49 12.61
CA THR A 283 12.18 -7.38 12.68
C THR A 283 12.86 -6.11 13.21
N ALA A 284 13.63 -6.21 14.29
CA ALA A 284 14.41 -5.08 14.82
C ALA A 284 15.47 -4.59 13.83
N TRP A 285 16.10 -5.50 13.08
CA TRP A 285 17.08 -5.19 12.05
C TRP A 285 16.46 -4.46 10.85
N VAL A 286 15.26 -4.85 10.41
CA VAL A 286 14.49 -4.14 9.37
C VAL A 286 14.15 -2.74 9.85
N VAL A 287 13.60 -2.58 11.06
CA VAL A 287 13.27 -1.27 11.63
C VAL A 287 14.52 -0.38 11.69
N TRP A 288 15.64 -0.88 12.20
CA TRP A 288 16.88 -0.12 12.23
C TRP A 288 17.42 0.23 10.84
N GLY A 289 17.32 -0.67 9.86
CA GLY A 289 17.75 -0.45 8.49
C GLY A 289 16.95 0.67 7.81
N VAL A 290 15.62 0.63 7.95
CA VAL A 290 14.72 1.67 7.42
C VAL A 290 14.97 3.00 8.11
N VAL A 291 15.10 3.03 9.45
CA VAL A 291 15.26 4.26 10.24
C VAL A 291 16.62 4.93 10.02
N ALA A 292 17.70 4.18 10.16
CA ALA A 292 19.05 4.75 10.23
C ALA A 292 19.72 4.85 8.86
N HIS A 293 19.35 4.00 7.90
CA HIS A 293 20.01 3.89 6.60
C HIS A 293 19.07 4.11 5.41
N ALA A 294 17.78 4.38 5.66
CA ALA A 294 16.76 4.51 4.61
C ALA A 294 16.75 3.32 3.64
N TRP A 295 17.01 2.11 4.17
CA TRP A 295 16.96 0.87 3.40
C TRP A 295 15.58 0.65 2.82
N TYR A 296 15.55 0.14 1.59
CA TYR A 296 14.32 0.00 0.82
C TYR A 296 14.15 -1.45 0.35
N ILE A 297 13.33 -1.65 -0.69
CA ILE A 297 12.87 -2.97 -1.15
C ILE A 297 14.00 -4.02 -1.23
N PRO A 298 15.15 -3.79 -1.91
CA PRO A 298 16.20 -4.81 -2.02
C PRO A 298 16.82 -5.24 -0.70
N GLU A 299 17.12 -4.27 0.16
CA GLU A 299 17.75 -4.51 1.46
C GLU A 299 16.78 -5.27 2.37
N ILE A 300 15.52 -4.82 2.45
CA ILE A 300 14.50 -5.46 3.28
C ILE A 300 14.21 -6.89 2.80
N ALA A 301 14.11 -7.12 1.48
CA ALA A 301 14.02 -8.47 0.92
C ALA A 301 15.19 -9.36 1.36
N SER A 302 16.41 -8.83 1.33
CA SER A 302 17.62 -9.56 1.71
C SER A 302 17.63 -9.90 3.20
N GLN A 303 17.12 -9.03 4.06
CA GLN A 303 16.98 -9.26 5.50
C GLN A 303 15.99 -10.40 5.79
N PHE A 304 14.82 -10.39 5.14
CA PHE A 304 13.84 -11.47 5.28
C PHE A 304 14.30 -12.77 4.64
N PHE A 305 15.03 -12.74 3.52
CA PHE A 305 15.66 -13.93 2.95
C PHE A 305 16.67 -14.54 3.93
N THR A 306 17.51 -13.70 4.54
CA THR A 306 18.47 -14.11 5.57
C THR A 306 17.78 -14.76 6.75
N MET A 307 16.66 -14.21 7.21
CA MET A 307 15.82 -14.81 8.25
C MET A 307 15.35 -16.21 7.85
N GLY A 308 14.73 -16.36 6.67
CA GLY A 308 14.28 -17.65 6.16
C GLY A 308 15.41 -18.66 6.05
N PHE A 309 16.59 -18.23 5.61
CA PHE A 309 17.79 -19.06 5.53
C PHE A 309 18.28 -19.54 6.91
N ILE A 310 18.39 -18.64 7.89
CA ILE A 310 18.77 -19.00 9.26
C ILE A 310 17.73 -19.94 9.88
N VAL A 311 16.44 -19.66 9.69
CA VAL A 311 15.35 -20.49 10.21
C VAL A 311 15.33 -21.87 9.55
N ALA A 312 15.66 -22.00 8.26
CA ALA A 312 15.82 -23.30 7.61
C ALA A 312 16.93 -24.14 8.26
N ILE A 313 18.06 -23.50 8.61
CA ILE A 313 19.17 -24.15 9.31
C ILE A 313 18.73 -24.59 10.70
N LEU A 314 18.11 -23.70 11.49
CA LEU A 314 17.63 -24.00 12.83
C LEU A 314 16.56 -25.11 12.81
N GLY A 315 15.57 -25.00 11.93
CA GLY A 315 14.51 -25.99 11.76
C GLY A 315 15.07 -27.37 11.43
N THR A 316 16.10 -27.44 10.59
CA THR A 316 16.76 -28.70 10.24
C THR A 316 17.61 -29.27 11.38
N ILE A 317 18.44 -28.45 12.03
CA ILE A 317 19.33 -28.90 13.13
C ILE A 317 18.52 -29.43 14.31
N PHE A 318 17.47 -28.70 14.71
CA PHE A 318 16.62 -29.07 15.83
C PHE A 318 15.47 -30.01 15.44
N ARG A 319 15.38 -30.41 14.16
CA ARG A 319 14.28 -31.21 13.59
C ARG A 319 12.90 -30.70 13.98
N LEU A 320 12.72 -29.38 13.96
CA LEU A 320 11.46 -28.73 14.31
C LEU A 320 10.39 -29.20 13.33
N ASN A 321 9.32 -29.78 13.87
CA ASN A 321 8.24 -30.37 13.06
C ASN A 321 8.77 -31.35 11.98
N GLY A 322 9.82 -32.12 12.30
CA GLY A 322 10.44 -33.11 11.41
C GLY A 322 11.23 -32.53 10.23
N MET A 323 11.47 -31.22 10.19
CA MET A 323 12.01 -30.50 9.05
C MET A 323 13.41 -30.98 8.61
N THR A 324 13.53 -31.27 7.32
CA THR A 324 14.76 -31.55 6.58
C THR A 324 15.10 -30.38 5.64
N LEU A 325 16.31 -30.36 5.07
CA LEU A 325 16.69 -29.35 4.07
C LEU A 325 15.76 -29.32 2.86
N ASN A 326 15.31 -30.49 2.38
CA ASN A 326 14.39 -30.57 1.26
C ASN A 326 13.00 -30.04 1.63
N GLU A 327 12.54 -30.28 2.86
CA GLU A 327 11.29 -29.70 3.35
C GLU A 327 11.40 -28.19 3.57
N ALA A 328 12.57 -27.68 3.96
CA ALA A 328 12.81 -26.24 4.01
C ALA A 328 12.70 -25.61 2.62
N SER A 329 13.29 -26.24 1.60
CA SER A 329 13.15 -25.79 0.20
C SER A 329 11.70 -25.89 -0.30
N ALA A 330 10.99 -26.97 0.04
CA ALA A 330 9.58 -27.13 -0.29
C ALA A 330 8.72 -26.02 0.36
N ALA A 331 8.93 -25.78 1.66
CA ALA A 331 8.23 -24.75 2.42
C ALA A 331 8.49 -23.34 1.86
N PHE A 332 9.71 -23.06 1.39
CA PHE A 332 10.01 -21.81 0.72
C PHE A 332 9.18 -21.65 -0.58
N LYS A 333 9.13 -22.69 -1.42
CA LYS A 333 8.32 -22.66 -2.65
C LYS A 333 6.83 -22.50 -2.36
N ASP A 334 6.33 -23.22 -1.36
CA ASP A 334 4.93 -23.15 -0.94
C ASP A 334 4.58 -21.75 -0.43
N GLY A 335 5.42 -21.17 0.42
CA GLY A 335 5.26 -19.80 0.91
C GLY A 335 5.29 -18.76 -0.21
N ALA A 336 6.22 -18.88 -1.15
CA ALA A 336 6.30 -18.00 -2.32
C ALA A 336 5.07 -18.15 -3.23
N SER A 337 4.52 -19.36 -3.36
CA SER A 337 3.33 -19.62 -4.20
C SER A 337 2.08 -18.86 -3.73
N ILE A 338 1.95 -18.63 -2.41
CA ILE A 338 0.86 -17.83 -1.83
C ILE A 338 0.92 -16.38 -2.34
N MET A 339 2.12 -15.87 -2.64
CA MET A 339 2.34 -14.51 -3.13
C MET A 339 2.20 -14.37 -4.64
N LEU A 340 2.06 -15.48 -5.38
CA LEU A 340 2.02 -15.43 -6.85
C LEU A 340 0.80 -14.66 -7.37
N ALA A 341 -0.39 -14.93 -6.81
CA ALA A 341 -1.59 -14.21 -7.23
C ALA A 341 -1.48 -12.69 -6.95
N PRO A 342 -1.12 -12.24 -5.73
CA PRO A 342 -0.82 -10.83 -5.49
C PRO A 342 0.24 -10.23 -6.43
N ALA A 343 1.34 -10.93 -6.67
CA ALA A 343 2.41 -10.49 -7.57
C ALA A 343 1.90 -10.27 -9.00
N LEU A 344 1.05 -11.15 -9.52
CA LEU A 344 0.42 -10.99 -10.82
C LEU A 344 -0.44 -9.71 -10.88
N LEU A 345 -1.19 -9.41 -9.81
CA LEU A 345 -1.97 -8.18 -9.73
C LEU A 345 -1.07 -6.94 -9.74
N VAL A 346 0.06 -6.94 -9.02
CA VAL A 346 1.03 -5.82 -9.04
C VAL A 346 1.51 -5.54 -10.46
N GLY A 347 1.93 -6.59 -11.17
CA GLY A 347 2.36 -6.47 -12.56
C GLY A 347 1.26 -5.94 -13.47
N CYS A 348 0.08 -6.54 -13.42
CA CYS A 348 -1.05 -6.10 -14.24
C CYS A 348 -1.48 -4.66 -13.93
N ALA A 349 -1.50 -4.24 -12.67
CA ALA A 349 -1.80 -2.86 -12.28
C ALA A 349 -0.78 -1.87 -12.88
N LYS A 350 0.50 -2.22 -12.86
CA LYS A 350 1.53 -1.42 -13.52
C LYS A 350 1.37 -1.41 -15.05
N GLY A 351 0.93 -2.52 -15.64
CA GLY A 351 0.61 -2.57 -17.07
C GLY A 351 -0.57 -1.67 -17.45
N VAL A 352 -1.60 -1.56 -16.59
CA VAL A 352 -2.69 -0.58 -16.77
C VAL A 352 -2.16 0.86 -16.78
N LEU A 353 -1.24 1.18 -15.87
CA LEU A 353 -0.59 2.50 -15.86
C LEU A 353 0.18 2.76 -17.17
N LEU A 354 0.89 1.75 -17.69
CA LEU A 354 1.59 1.85 -18.97
C LEU A 354 0.63 2.04 -20.14
N LEU A 355 -0.58 1.44 -20.11
CA LEU A 355 -1.59 1.64 -21.16
C LEU A 355 -2.02 3.10 -21.28
N LEU A 356 -1.94 3.86 -20.19
CA LEU A 356 -2.31 5.28 -20.17
C LEU A 356 -1.15 6.22 -20.52
N GLY A 357 -0.02 5.69 -21.00
CA GLY A 357 1.19 6.44 -21.33
C GLY A 357 2.21 6.53 -20.20
N GLY A 358 2.07 5.72 -19.14
CA GLY A 358 3.03 5.67 -18.05
C GLY A 358 2.83 6.76 -17.00
N GLY A 359 3.80 6.87 -16.09
CA GLY A 359 3.80 7.86 -15.01
C GLY A 359 4.86 8.94 -15.19
N SER A 360 5.37 9.08 -16.41
CA SER A 360 6.28 10.14 -16.86
C SER A 360 5.48 11.38 -17.22
N THR A 361 6.07 12.55 -17.01
CA THR A 361 5.43 13.85 -17.27
C THR A 361 5.91 14.49 -18.57
N ASP A 362 7.12 14.14 -18.97
CA ASP A 362 7.81 14.52 -20.19
C ASP A 362 7.30 13.77 -21.43
N GLU A 363 6.79 12.56 -21.25
CA GLU A 363 6.15 11.78 -22.31
C GLU A 363 4.66 12.12 -22.44
N ALA A 364 4.17 12.18 -23.68
CA ALA A 364 2.78 12.48 -23.93
C ALA A 364 1.86 11.33 -23.49
N SER A 365 0.95 11.63 -22.55
CA SER A 365 0.11 10.62 -21.93
C SER A 365 -1.32 11.09 -21.73
N VAL A 366 -2.24 10.14 -21.62
CA VAL A 366 -3.64 10.41 -21.25
C VAL A 366 -3.71 10.93 -19.82
N LEU A 367 -2.83 10.46 -18.94
CA LEU A 367 -2.78 10.89 -17.54
C LEU A 367 -2.41 12.36 -17.41
N ASN A 368 -1.46 12.86 -18.20
CA ASN A 368 -1.08 14.27 -18.22
C ASN A 368 -2.23 15.17 -18.71
N SER A 369 -3.00 14.73 -19.71
CA SER A 369 -4.20 15.45 -20.17
C SER A 369 -5.33 15.48 -19.14
N ILE A 370 -5.57 14.36 -18.43
CA ILE A 370 -6.52 14.30 -17.32
C ILE A 370 -6.08 15.26 -16.19
N LEU A 371 -4.79 15.26 -15.88
CA LEU A 371 -4.20 16.12 -14.85
C LEU A 371 -4.38 17.60 -15.20
N ASN A 372 -4.06 18.03 -16.43
CA ASN A 372 -4.28 19.40 -16.89
C ASN A 372 -5.78 19.80 -16.87
N SER A 373 -6.66 18.91 -17.33
CA SER A 373 -8.10 19.14 -17.33
C SER A 373 -8.64 19.35 -15.92
N ALA A 374 -8.22 18.52 -14.96
CA ALA A 374 -8.56 18.71 -13.56
C ALA A 374 -8.07 20.05 -13.01
N GLY A 375 -6.86 20.48 -13.40
CA GLY A 375 -6.32 21.78 -13.04
C GLY A 375 -7.20 22.95 -13.49
N SER A 376 -7.65 22.91 -14.75
CA SER A 376 -8.53 23.94 -15.32
C SER A 376 -9.92 24.01 -14.66
N LEU A 377 -10.44 22.88 -14.18
CA LEU A 377 -11.72 22.83 -13.47
C LEU A 377 -11.61 23.44 -12.07
N ILE A 378 -10.50 23.20 -11.38
CA ILE A 378 -10.26 23.68 -10.01
C ILE A 378 -10.05 25.21 -9.97
N SER A 379 -9.37 25.80 -10.97
CA SER A 379 -9.07 27.24 -10.98
C SER A 379 -10.31 28.16 -11.10
N GLY A 380 -11.43 27.65 -11.62
CA GLY A 380 -12.67 28.42 -11.79
C GLY A 380 -13.64 28.36 -10.60
N LEU A 381 -13.31 27.63 -9.54
CA LEU A 381 -14.19 27.39 -8.40
C LEU A 381 -13.86 28.28 -7.20
N PRO A 382 -14.82 28.50 -6.27
CA PRO A 382 -14.53 29.09 -4.97
C PRO A 382 -13.45 28.30 -4.22
N ASP A 383 -12.60 29.00 -3.48
CA ASP A 383 -11.43 28.45 -2.75
C ASP A 383 -11.74 27.21 -1.89
N VAL A 384 -12.84 27.22 -1.13
CA VAL A 384 -13.28 26.06 -0.32
C VAL A 384 -13.61 24.86 -1.21
N MET A 385 -14.29 25.09 -2.34
CA MET A 385 -14.62 24.03 -3.29
C MET A 385 -13.38 23.55 -4.02
N ALA A 386 -12.44 24.44 -4.34
CA ALA A 386 -11.15 24.08 -4.94
C ALA A 386 -10.34 23.16 -4.00
N ALA A 387 -10.21 23.52 -2.72
CA ALA A 387 -9.52 22.69 -1.73
C ALA A 387 -10.15 21.29 -1.59
N TRP A 388 -11.48 21.22 -1.52
CA TRP A 388 -12.18 19.94 -1.45
C TRP A 388 -12.04 19.13 -2.75
N LEU A 389 -12.14 19.79 -3.91
CA LEU A 389 -11.99 19.11 -5.20
C LEU A 389 -10.56 18.61 -5.44
N MET A 390 -9.54 19.28 -4.90
CA MET A 390 -8.17 18.74 -4.87
C MET A 390 -8.12 17.39 -4.13
N TYR A 391 -8.79 17.26 -2.99
CA TYR A 391 -8.85 15.99 -2.25
C TYR A 391 -9.59 14.90 -3.03
N VAL A 392 -10.72 15.26 -3.64
CA VAL A 392 -11.51 14.34 -4.49
C VAL A 392 -10.69 13.89 -5.70
N PHE A 393 -10.01 14.82 -6.37
CA PHE A 393 -9.15 14.53 -7.50
C PHE A 393 -8.03 13.57 -7.10
N GLN A 394 -7.32 13.84 -6.01
CA GLN A 394 -6.25 12.96 -5.53
C GLN A 394 -6.76 11.56 -5.18
N SER A 395 -7.95 11.47 -4.60
CA SER A 395 -8.62 10.19 -4.29
C SER A 395 -8.96 9.38 -5.56
N ILE A 396 -9.45 10.05 -6.61
CA ILE A 396 -9.78 9.41 -7.90
C ILE A 396 -8.51 9.04 -8.65
N PHE A 397 -7.53 9.94 -8.68
CA PHE A 397 -6.27 9.76 -9.39
C PHE A 397 -5.44 8.61 -8.81
N ASN A 398 -5.50 8.40 -7.49
CA ASN A 398 -4.83 7.29 -6.83
C ASN A 398 -5.30 5.91 -7.35
N PHE A 399 -6.51 5.81 -7.93
CA PHE A 399 -6.93 4.58 -8.60
C PHE A 399 -5.96 4.15 -9.71
N PHE A 400 -5.38 5.12 -10.43
CA PHE A 400 -4.43 4.89 -11.52
C PHE A 400 -2.98 4.81 -11.03
N VAL A 401 -2.63 5.63 -10.03
CA VAL A 401 -1.26 5.74 -9.51
C VAL A 401 -1.26 5.55 -7.99
N THR A 402 -1.16 4.30 -7.54
CA THR A 402 -1.20 3.92 -6.11
C THR A 402 0.13 4.05 -5.36
N SER A 403 1.07 4.84 -5.88
CA SER A 403 2.38 5.04 -5.29
C SER A 403 2.47 6.46 -4.77
N GLY A 404 2.50 6.65 -3.45
CA GLY A 404 2.48 8.00 -2.88
C GLY A 404 3.61 8.91 -3.38
N SER A 405 4.84 8.39 -3.47
CA SER A 405 5.97 9.16 -4.01
C SER A 405 5.82 9.48 -5.51
N GLY A 406 5.27 8.55 -6.29
CA GLY A 406 5.00 8.73 -7.73
C GLY A 406 3.85 9.70 -7.99
N GLN A 407 2.75 9.55 -7.27
CA GLN A 407 1.60 10.45 -7.34
C GLN A 407 1.97 11.86 -6.89
N ALA A 408 2.78 12.01 -5.82
CA ALA A 408 3.28 13.32 -5.41
C ALA A 408 4.11 13.97 -6.52
N ALA A 409 5.02 13.22 -7.16
CA ALA A 409 5.85 13.72 -8.25
C ALA A 409 5.04 14.19 -9.47
N LEU A 410 3.97 13.46 -9.79
CA LEU A 410 3.09 13.77 -10.91
C LEU A 410 2.16 14.96 -10.62
N THR A 411 1.50 14.95 -9.46
CA THR A 411 0.34 15.82 -9.21
C THR A 411 0.71 17.12 -8.50
N MET A 412 1.66 17.08 -7.56
CA MET A 412 1.96 18.23 -6.71
C MET A 412 2.56 19.43 -7.46
N PRO A 413 3.42 19.27 -8.49
CA PRO A 413 3.96 20.44 -9.15
C PRO A 413 2.92 21.19 -9.99
N LEU A 414 1.79 20.55 -10.37
CA LEU A 414 0.61 21.24 -10.91
C LEU A 414 -0.28 21.79 -9.80
N LEU A 415 -0.64 20.95 -8.82
CA LEU A 415 -1.66 21.29 -7.83
C LEU A 415 -1.19 22.34 -6.83
N ALA A 416 0.10 22.43 -6.52
CA ALA A 416 0.61 23.44 -5.59
C ALA A 416 0.55 24.87 -6.17
N PRO A 417 1.05 25.15 -7.39
CA PRO A 417 0.86 26.47 -8.02
C PRO A 417 -0.62 26.78 -8.32
N LEU A 418 -1.40 25.75 -8.67
CA LEU A 418 -2.84 25.90 -8.85
C LEU A 418 -3.56 26.29 -7.55
N ALA A 419 -3.10 25.77 -6.41
CA ALA A 419 -3.63 26.15 -5.11
C ALA A 419 -3.48 27.65 -4.90
N ASP A 420 -2.31 28.22 -5.20
CA ASP A 420 -2.07 29.66 -5.09
C ASP A 420 -3.06 30.48 -5.93
N ILE A 421 -3.33 30.04 -7.16
CA ILE A 421 -4.29 30.69 -8.07
C ILE A 421 -5.74 30.55 -7.56
N ALA A 422 -6.09 29.38 -7.04
CA ALA A 422 -7.41 29.07 -6.51
C ALA A 422 -7.66 29.66 -5.10
N GLY A 423 -6.71 30.40 -4.53
CA GLY A 423 -6.80 30.97 -3.18
C GLY A 423 -6.65 29.95 -2.05
N VAL A 424 -6.09 28.77 -2.34
CA VAL A 424 -5.85 27.67 -1.39
C VAL A 424 -4.36 27.64 -1.03
N THR A 425 -4.03 27.44 0.25
CA THR A 425 -2.62 27.35 0.64
C THR A 425 -1.99 26.05 0.12
N ARG A 426 -0.69 26.09 -0.17
CA ARG A 426 0.05 24.89 -0.58
C ARG A 426 0.04 23.78 0.48
N GLN A 427 -0.06 24.10 1.78
CA GLN A 427 -0.25 23.08 2.82
C GLN A 427 -1.56 22.33 2.69
N VAL A 428 -2.65 23.03 2.35
CA VAL A 428 -3.95 22.40 2.15
C VAL A 428 -3.91 21.52 0.90
N ALA A 429 -3.20 21.92 -0.16
CA ALA A 429 -2.95 21.06 -1.32
C ALA A 429 -2.17 19.78 -0.94
N VAL A 430 -1.12 19.89 -0.13
CA VAL A 430 -0.39 18.72 0.42
C VAL A 430 -1.30 17.85 1.30
N LEU A 431 -2.16 18.47 2.11
CA LEU A 431 -3.12 17.76 2.96
C LEU A 431 -4.15 16.98 2.13
N ALA A 432 -4.67 17.61 1.08
CA ALA A 432 -5.58 16.98 0.12
C ALA A 432 -4.91 15.79 -0.59
N PHE A 433 -3.65 15.94 -0.98
CA PHE A 433 -2.83 14.85 -1.51
C PHE A 433 -2.71 13.69 -0.51
N GLN A 434 -2.19 13.93 0.71
CA GLN A 434 -1.88 12.83 1.63
C GLN A 434 -3.11 12.03 2.04
N LEU A 435 -4.26 12.70 2.23
CA LEU A 435 -5.51 12.04 2.62
C LEU A 435 -6.12 11.30 1.43
N GLY A 436 -6.00 11.87 0.22
CA GLY A 436 -6.52 11.29 -1.01
C GLY A 436 -5.79 10.00 -1.39
N ASP A 437 -4.46 10.06 -1.47
CA ASP A 437 -3.58 8.92 -1.72
C ASP A 437 -3.73 7.86 -0.61
N GLY A 438 -3.43 8.24 0.63
CA GLY A 438 -3.30 7.27 1.72
C GLY A 438 -4.58 6.49 2.03
N PHE A 439 -5.75 7.13 2.09
CA PHE A 439 -6.97 6.40 2.43
C PHE A 439 -7.49 5.56 1.28
N THR A 440 -7.37 6.02 0.03
CA THR A 440 -7.89 5.22 -1.10
C THR A 440 -7.06 3.95 -1.34
N ASN A 441 -5.80 3.90 -0.90
CA ASN A 441 -5.00 2.67 -0.86
C ASN A 441 -5.66 1.52 -0.06
N ILE A 442 -6.60 1.82 0.85
CA ILE A 442 -7.37 0.81 1.60
C ILE A 442 -8.37 0.05 0.71
N ILE A 443 -8.79 0.61 -0.43
CA ILE A 443 -9.86 0.05 -1.26
C ILE A 443 -9.47 -0.23 -2.72
N VAL A 444 -8.53 0.52 -3.30
CA VAL A 444 -8.23 0.40 -4.74
C VAL A 444 -7.51 -0.92 -5.07
N PRO A 445 -7.95 -1.68 -6.09
CA PRO A 445 -7.38 -2.99 -6.42
C PRO A 445 -6.01 -2.89 -7.10
N THR A 446 -5.61 -1.69 -7.51
CA THR A 446 -4.29 -1.37 -8.05
C THR A 446 -3.22 -1.27 -6.96
N SER A 447 -3.61 -1.19 -5.68
CA SER A 447 -2.69 -1.18 -4.55
C SER A 447 -2.07 -2.56 -4.33
N ALA A 448 -0.79 -2.69 -4.68
CA ALA A 448 -0.02 -3.91 -4.53
C ALA A 448 -0.06 -4.48 -3.11
N SER A 449 0.18 -3.62 -2.12
CA SER A 449 0.28 -4.00 -0.71
C SER A 449 -1.07 -4.40 -0.12
N LEU A 450 -2.18 -3.77 -0.56
CA LEU A 450 -3.53 -4.21 -0.20
C LEU A 450 -3.77 -5.62 -0.74
N MET A 451 -3.55 -5.80 -2.04
CA MET A 451 -3.84 -7.07 -2.72
C MET A 451 -3.03 -8.24 -2.16
N ALA A 452 -1.76 -8.00 -1.81
CA ALA A 452 -0.93 -8.98 -1.13
C ALA A 452 -1.44 -9.32 0.27
N THR A 453 -1.83 -8.32 1.06
CA THR A 453 -2.36 -8.55 2.41
C THR A 453 -3.69 -9.32 2.36
N LEU A 454 -4.59 -8.97 1.43
CA LEU A 454 -5.84 -9.69 1.20
C LEU A 454 -5.59 -11.14 0.76
N GLY A 455 -4.66 -11.36 -0.17
CA GLY A 455 -4.31 -12.70 -0.65
C GLY A 455 -3.79 -13.62 0.45
N VAL A 456 -2.89 -13.10 1.30
CA VAL A 456 -2.39 -13.80 2.49
C VAL A 456 -3.52 -14.16 3.44
N CYS A 457 -4.42 -13.20 3.68
CA CYS A 457 -5.59 -13.37 4.53
C CYS A 457 -6.72 -14.18 3.88
N ARG A 458 -6.52 -14.68 2.65
CA ARG A 458 -7.52 -15.43 1.87
C ARG A 458 -8.85 -14.68 1.71
N ILE A 459 -8.76 -13.38 1.47
CA ILE A 459 -9.92 -12.50 1.27
C ILE A 459 -9.98 -12.07 -0.20
N ASP A 460 -11.09 -12.35 -0.86
CA ASP A 460 -11.34 -11.80 -2.19
C ASP A 460 -11.58 -10.29 -2.10
N TRP A 461 -11.04 -9.50 -3.02
CA TRP A 461 -11.20 -8.04 -3.01
C TRP A 461 -12.67 -7.60 -3.02
N GLY A 462 -13.54 -8.30 -3.76
CA GLY A 462 -14.97 -7.97 -3.76
C GLY A 462 -15.60 -8.11 -2.37
N VAL A 463 -15.20 -9.15 -1.61
CA VAL A 463 -15.62 -9.32 -0.21
C VAL A 463 -15.08 -8.19 0.65
N TRP A 464 -13.82 -7.81 0.44
CA TRP A 464 -13.19 -6.69 1.13
C TRP A 464 -13.93 -5.37 0.90
N VAL A 465 -14.23 -5.00 -0.35
CA VAL A 465 -14.97 -3.78 -0.70
C VAL A 465 -16.34 -3.73 -0.01
N LYS A 466 -17.05 -4.86 0.03
CA LYS A 466 -18.36 -4.95 0.71
C LYS A 466 -18.25 -4.64 2.20
N PHE A 467 -17.16 -5.03 2.84
CA PHE A 467 -16.87 -4.74 4.23
C PHE A 467 -16.38 -3.29 4.42
N CYS A 468 -15.30 -2.92 3.73
CA CYS A 468 -14.58 -1.68 3.95
C CYS A 468 -15.32 -0.45 3.39
N GLY A 469 -16.29 -0.62 2.48
CA GLY A 469 -17.01 0.51 1.87
C GLY A 469 -17.65 1.46 2.89
N ARG A 470 -18.25 0.93 3.97
CA ARG A 470 -18.80 1.78 5.04
C ARG A 470 -17.71 2.54 5.80
N PHE A 471 -16.57 1.89 6.02
CA PHE A 471 -15.42 2.50 6.67
C PHE A 471 -14.83 3.61 5.78
N MET A 472 -14.70 3.36 4.49
CA MET A 472 -14.24 4.35 3.49
C MET A 472 -15.13 5.58 3.42
N LEU A 473 -16.46 5.42 3.51
CA LEU A 473 -17.38 6.57 3.56
C LEU A 473 -17.16 7.44 4.80
N ILE A 474 -16.89 6.83 5.95
CA ILE A 474 -16.55 7.55 7.19
C ILE A 474 -15.23 8.31 7.02
N LEU A 475 -14.20 7.64 6.49
CA LEU A 475 -12.90 8.26 6.24
C LEU A 475 -13.01 9.41 5.25
N PHE A 476 -13.76 9.23 4.15
CA PHE A 476 -13.96 10.24 3.11
C PHE A 476 -14.70 11.47 3.65
N GLY A 477 -15.76 11.24 4.43
CA GLY A 477 -16.51 12.32 5.08
C GLY A 477 -15.64 13.09 6.07
N LEU A 478 -14.89 12.40 6.94
CA LEU A 478 -14.02 13.05 7.91
C LEU A 478 -12.85 13.79 7.25
N SER A 479 -12.25 13.20 6.21
CA SER A 479 -11.19 13.84 5.42
C SER A 479 -11.69 15.11 4.73
N SER A 480 -12.91 15.05 4.17
CA SER A 480 -13.54 16.23 3.57
C SER A 480 -13.71 17.36 4.59
N VAL A 481 -14.17 17.05 5.80
CA VAL A 481 -14.28 18.02 6.89
C VAL A 481 -12.91 18.58 7.28
N VAL A 482 -11.89 17.72 7.39
CA VAL A 482 -10.53 18.15 7.76
C VAL A 482 -9.91 19.07 6.72
N VAL A 483 -10.04 18.76 5.43
CA VAL A 483 -9.53 19.59 4.33
C VAL A 483 -10.22 20.96 4.32
N VAL A 484 -11.55 20.99 4.41
CA VAL A 484 -12.32 22.24 4.45
C VAL A 484 -12.00 23.05 5.70
N ALA A 485 -11.93 22.41 6.87
CA ALA A 485 -11.61 23.09 8.12
C ALA A 485 -10.17 23.64 8.14
N ALA A 486 -9.21 22.89 7.60
CA ALA A 486 -7.82 23.35 7.47
C ALA A 486 -7.72 24.59 6.56
N HIS A 487 -8.43 24.58 5.43
CA HIS A 487 -8.53 25.74 4.55
C HIS A 487 -9.15 26.96 5.25
N MET A 488 -10.31 26.79 5.86
CA MET A 488 -11.01 27.88 6.58
C MET A 488 -10.21 28.43 7.76
N ALA A 489 -9.39 27.59 8.41
CA ALA A 489 -8.51 27.99 9.49
C ALA A 489 -7.22 28.68 9.01
N GLY A 490 -6.99 28.78 7.70
CA GLY A 490 -5.79 29.38 7.12
C GLY A 490 -4.53 28.54 7.36
N PHE A 491 -4.64 27.21 7.37
CA PHE A 491 -3.50 26.31 7.57
C PHE A 491 -2.45 26.53 6.48
N ALA A 492 -1.22 26.94 6.84
CA ALA A 492 -0.16 27.36 5.92
C ALA A 492 1.23 26.92 6.39
#